data_AF-A0A6N7GTY4-F1
#
_entry.id   AF-A0A6N7GTY4-F1
#
_cell.length_a   1.000
_cell.length_b   1.000
_cell.length_c   1.000
_cell.angle_alpha   90.00
_cell.angle_beta   90.00
_cell.angle_gamma   90.00
#
_symmetry.space_group_name_H-M   'P 1'
#
loop_
_entity.id
_entity.type
_entity.pdbx_description
1 polymer ?
#
loop_
_entity_poly.entity_id
_entity_poly.type
_entity_poly.pdbx_seq_one_letter_code
_entity_poly.pdbx_strand_id
1 'polypeptide(L)' 'MQVERKPYELLVRWDINGKLLGAHVQWSNVVINDDGSKQVYPTTVEPVALTTDAKGFPIADVLNEAHAATISTPPAS' A
#
# COMPACT_ATOMS: atom_id res chain seq x y z
N MET A 1 2.97 9.52 25.86
CA MET A 1 2.56 8.54 24.84
C MET A 1 2.18 9.25 23.54
N GLN A 2 2.91 8.99 22.46
CA GLN A 2 2.64 9.50 21.11
C GLN A 2 2.31 8.32 20.18
N VAL A 3 1.35 8.50 19.27
CA VAL A 3 0.99 7.49 18.27
C VAL A 3 1.22 8.06 16.88
N GLU A 4 2.07 7.41 16.09
CA GLU A 4 2.30 7.77 14.68
C GLU A 4 1.72 6.70 13.75
N ARG A 5 0.93 7.12 12.75
CA ARG A 5 0.47 6.22 11.68
C ARG A 5 1.53 6.18 10.58
N LYS A 6 1.98 4.98 10.20
CA LYS A 6 2.94 4.75 9.12
C LYS A 6 2.38 3.80 8.07
N PRO A 7 2.71 3.98 6.78
CA PRO A 7 2.43 2.96 5.76
C PRO A 7 3.04 1.62 6.18
N TYR A 8 2.31 0.52 5.96
CA TYR A 8 2.79 -0.83 6.30
C TYR A 8 2.74 -1.77 5.09
N GLU A 9 1.56 -1.93 4.48
CA GLU A 9 1.39 -2.80 3.31
C GLU A 9 0.47 -2.15 2.27
N LEU A 10 0.82 -2.33 0.99
CA LEU A 10 -0.08 -2.12 -0.14
C LEU A 10 -0.15 -3.42 -0.93
N LEU A 11 -1.36 -3.95 -1.07
CA LEU A 11 -1.63 -5.16 -1.84
C LEU A 11 -2.51 -4.83 -3.03
N VAL A 12 -1.99 -5.03 -4.23
CA VAL A 12 -2.69 -4.84 -5.49
C VAL A 12 -2.87 -6.20 -6.17
N ARG A 13 -4.06 -6.48 -6.69
CA ARG A 13 -4.41 -7.78 -7.29
C ARG A 13 -4.76 -7.60 -8.76
N TRP A 14 -4.22 -8.48 -9.60
CA TRP A 14 -4.58 -8.62 -11.00
C TRP A 14 -5.08 -10.04 -11.27
N ASP A 15 -5.89 -10.19 -12.32
CA ASP A 15 -6.21 -11.51 -12.86
C ASP A 15 -5.11 -12.01 -13.81
N ILE A 16 -5.28 -13.25 -14.30
CA ILE A 16 -4.34 -13.89 -15.23
C ILE A 16 -4.19 -13.17 -16.57
N ASN A 17 -5.15 -12.29 -16.92
CA ASN A 17 -5.14 -11.50 -18.14
C ASN A 17 -4.59 -10.08 -17.91
N GLY A 18 -4.09 -9.78 -16.70
CA GLY A 18 -3.56 -8.47 -16.34
C GLY A 18 -4.62 -7.42 -16.01
N LYS A 19 -5.89 -7.80 -15.82
CA LYS A 19 -6.93 -6.87 -15.37
C LYS A 19 -6.80 -6.62 -13.88
N LEU A 20 -6.80 -5.34 -13.48
CA LEU A 20 -6.84 -4.94 -12.07
C LEU A 20 -8.14 -5.41 -11.41
N LEU A 21 -8.02 -6.18 -10.31
CA LEU A 21 -9.13 -6.74 -9.55
C LEU A 21 -9.42 -5.98 -8.25
N GLY A 22 -8.43 -5.31 -7.67
CA GLY A 22 -8.59 -4.67 -6.37
C GLY A 22 -7.27 -4.17 -5.81
N ALA A 23 -7.35 -3.23 -4.86
CA ALA A 23 -6.23 -2.86 -4.02
C ALA A 23 -6.68 -2.71 -2.55
N HIS A 24 -5.79 -3.01 -1.63
CA HIS A 24 -5.98 -2.83 -0.20
C HIS A 24 -4.74 -2.20 0.43
N VAL A 25 -4.93 -1.37 1.45
CA VAL A 25 -3.84 -0.76 2.21
C VAL A 25 -3.94 -1.19 3.68
N GLN A 26 -2.80 -1.46 4.29
CA GLN A 26 -2.67 -1.62 5.73
C GLN A 26 -1.69 -0.58 6.25
N TRP A 27 -2.02 -0.02 7.41
CA TRP A 27 -1.16 0.92 8.12
C TRP A 27 -0.65 0.25 9.40
N SER A 28 0.35 0.88 10.02
CA SER A 28 0.77 0.53 11.36
C SER A 28 0.71 1.76 12.26
N ASN A 29 0.29 1.55 13.50
CA ASN A 29 0.41 2.52 14.58
C ASN A 29 1.70 2.24 15.33
N VAL A 30 2.61 3.20 15.32
CA VAL A 30 3.83 3.19 16.12
C VAL A 30 3.54 3.97 17.40
N VAL A 31 3.42 3.26 18.51
CA VAL A 31 3.27 3.83 19.85
C VAL A 31 4.65 4.08 20.41
N ILE A 32 4.95 5.35 20.71
CA ILE A 32 6.18 5.79 21.35
C ILE A 32 5.85 6.06 22.82
N ASN A 33 6.45 5.27 23.70
CA ASN A 33 6.28 5.36 25.14
C ASN A 33 7.17 6.46 25.73
N ASP A 34 6.90 6.85 26.98
CA ASP A 34 7.61 7.94 27.64
C ASP A 34 9.08 7.59 27.94
N ASP A 35 9.42 6.31 27.97
CA ASP A 35 10.79 5.79 28.07
C ASP A 35 11.52 5.72 26.71
N GLY A 36 10.86 6.16 25.63
CA GLY A 36 11.39 6.11 24.26
C GLY A 36 11.27 4.75 23.56
N SER A 37 10.74 3.71 24.23
CA SER A 37 10.47 2.43 23.59
C SER A 37 9.36 2.56 22.54
N LYS A 38 9.43 1.73 21.49
CA LYS A 38 8.50 1.74 20.37
C LYS A 38 7.79 0.40 20.24
N GLN A 39 6.47 0.45 20.09
CA GLN A 39 5.64 -0.72 19.82
C GLN A 39 4.87 -0.49 18.52
N VAL A 40 4.79 -1.52 17.67
CA VAL A 40 4.17 -1.44 16.35
C VAL A 40 2.92 -2.30 16.33
N TYR A 41 1.79 -1.71 15.95
CA TYR A 41 0.50 -2.39 15.88
C TYR A 41 -0.08 -2.24 14.47
N PRO A 42 -0.27 -3.33 13.71
CA PRO A 42 -0.93 -3.25 12.42
C PRO A 42 -2.40 -2.84 12.58
N THR A 43 -2.90 -2.04 11.64
CA THR A 43 -4.32 -1.65 11.58
C THR A 43 -5.12 -2.68 10.80
N THR A 44 -6.44 -2.50 10.78
CA THR A 44 -7.31 -3.18 9.82
C THR A 44 -6.90 -2.83 8.39
N VAL A 45 -7.08 -3.80 7.49
CA VAL A 45 -6.88 -3.64 6.06
C VAL A 45 -8.06 -2.87 5.46
N GLU A 46 -7.78 -1.80 4.72
CA GLU A 46 -8.78 -0.90 4.13
C GLU A 46 -8.82 -1.08 2.60
N PRO A 47 -10.00 -1.24 1.98
CA PRO A 47 -10.11 -1.32 0.53
C PRO A 47 -9.81 0.04 -0.10
N VAL A 48 -9.16 0.00 -1.26
CA VAL A 48 -8.75 1.19 -1.99
C VAL A 48 -9.69 1.40 -3.18
N ALA A 49 -10.26 2.60 -3.29
CA ALA A 49 -11.11 2.97 -4.43
C ALA A 49 -10.28 3.07 -5.72
N LEU A 50 -10.71 2.34 -6.76
CA LEU A 50 -10.01 2.20 -8.04
C LEU A 50 -10.58 3.05 -9.18
N THR A 51 -11.57 3.90 -8.92
CA THR A 51 -12.26 4.68 -9.96
C THR A 51 -11.47 5.91 -10.38
N THR A 52 -11.52 6.26 -11.66
CA THR A 52 -10.93 7.48 -12.25
C THR A 52 -11.56 8.78 -11.74
N ASP A 53 -12.81 8.73 -11.26
CA ASP A 53 -13.60 9.90 -10.85
C ASP A 53 -13.67 10.10 -9.32
N ALA A 54 -13.24 9.10 -8.55
CA ALA A 54 -12.74 9.42 -7.21
C ALA A 54 -11.51 10.31 -7.41
N LYS A 55 -11.09 11.06 -6.40
CA LYS A 55 -9.66 11.40 -6.30
C LYS A 55 -8.91 10.07 -6.08
N GLY A 56 -8.87 9.26 -7.14
CA GLY A 56 -8.60 7.84 -7.14
C GLY A 56 -7.22 7.65 -6.60
N PHE A 57 -7.06 6.59 -5.82
CA PHE A 57 -5.80 6.22 -5.21
C PHE A 57 -4.67 6.41 -6.21
N PRO A 58 -3.78 7.39 -6.00
CA PRO A 58 -2.85 7.78 -7.03
C PRO A 58 -1.74 6.74 -7.03
N ILE A 59 -2.01 5.61 -7.66
CA ILE A 59 -1.08 4.50 -7.76
C ILE A 59 0.22 4.97 -8.45
N ALA A 60 0.12 5.98 -9.33
CA ALA A 60 1.23 6.69 -9.93
C ALA A 60 2.05 7.56 -8.94
N ASP A 61 1.43 8.06 -7.86
CA ASP A 61 2.15 8.80 -6.80
C ASP A 61 2.77 7.84 -5.76
N VAL A 62 2.24 6.61 -5.65
CA VAL A 62 2.73 5.57 -4.72
C VAL A 62 3.80 4.67 -5.35
N LEU A 63 3.70 4.41 -6.66
CA LEU A 63 4.66 3.64 -7.43
C LEU A 63 5.45 4.60 -8.32
N ASN A 64 6.72 4.85 -8.02
CA ASN A 64 7.58 5.56 -8.97
C ASN A 64 7.82 4.69 -10.23
N GLU A 65 8.29 5.30 -11.32
CA GLU A 65 8.58 4.62 -12.60
C GLU A 65 9.41 3.32 -12.47
N ALA A 66 10.30 3.21 -11.47
CA ALA A 66 11.11 2.02 -11.25
C ALA A 66 10.27 0.79 -10.86
N HIS A 67 9.16 0.97 -10.14
CA HIS A 67 8.25 -0.13 -9.81
C HIS A 67 7.35 -0.51 -10.98
N ALA A 68 6.90 0.47 -11.78
CA ALA A 68 6.09 0.23 -12.97
C ALA A 68 6.85 -0.56 -14.06
N ALA A 69 8.14 -0.23 -14.27
CA ALA A 69 8.99 -0.94 -15.23
C ALA A 69 9.30 -2.40 -14.81
N THR A 70 9.29 -2.69 -13.51
CA THR A 70 9.52 -4.04 -12.99
C THR A 70 8.30 -4.95 -13.19
N ILE A 71 7.09 -4.38 -13.23
CA ILE A 71 5.84 -5.11 -13.48
C ILE A 71 5.61 -5.33 -15.00
N SER A 72 6.12 -4.44 -15.86
CA SER A 72 5.94 -4.54 -17.31
C SER A 72 6.85 -5.55 -18.02
N THR A 73 7.78 -6.18 -17.30
CA THR A 73 8.69 -7.19 -17.87
C THR A 73 8.31 -8.58 -17.33
N PRO A 74 7.63 -9.44 -18.12
CA PRO A 74 7.47 -10.84 -17.76
C PRO A 74 8.85 -11.49 -17.61
N PRO A 75 9.07 -12.41 -16.66
CA PRO A 75 10.27 -13.22 -16.67
C PRO A 75 10.38 -13.93 -18.02
N ALA A 76 11.54 -13.85 -18.65
CA ALA A 76 11.82 -14.60 -19.87
C ALA A 76 11.62 -16.10 -19.58
N SER A 77 10.76 -16.74 -20.37
CA SER A 77 10.49 -18.18 -20.33
C SER A 77 11.73 -19.04 -20.54
#